data_AF-A0A5P6NCM6-F1
#
_entry.id   AF-A0A5P6NCM6-F1
#
_cell.length_a   1.000
_cell.length_b   1.000
_cell.length_c   1.000
_cell.angle_alpha   90.00
_cell.angle_beta   90.00
_cell.angle_gamma   90.00
#
_symmetry.space_group_name_H-M   'P 1'
#
loop_
_entity.id
_entity.type
_entity.pdbx_description
1 polymer ?
#
loop_
_entity_poly.entity_id
_entity_poly.type
_entity_poly.pdbx_seq_one_letter_code
_entity_poly.pdbx_strand_id
1 'polypeptide(L)'
;MNAIANISHDDIRLFLPGIADEEHEKRAKMRSYRNAASAMIARTDSDNARSLAWLVVEYATGALYNPGAACALDDLNKLCKRLMLTAMQAEEIDLERFAE
;
A
#
# COMPACT_ATOMS: atom_id res chain seq x y z
N MET A 1 16.19 -32.62 4.18
CA MET A 1 15.30 -31.84 3.31
C MET A 1 16.03 -30.56 2.93
N ASN A 2 16.38 -30.37 1.65
CA ASN A 2 16.95 -29.10 1.20
C ASN A 2 15.83 -28.06 1.18
N ALA A 3 15.99 -26.98 1.94
CA ALA A 3 15.10 -25.84 1.87
C ALA A 3 15.18 -25.28 0.45
N ILE A 4 14.05 -25.25 -0.26
CA ILE A 4 13.94 -24.53 -1.53
C ILE A 4 14.24 -23.07 -1.18
N ALA A 5 15.34 -22.53 -1.72
CA ALA A 5 15.62 -21.12 -1.61
C ALA A 5 14.41 -20.38 -2.20
N ASN A 6 13.70 -19.66 -1.35
CA ASN A 6 12.56 -18.85 -1.77
C ASN A 6 13.18 -17.69 -2.55
N ILE A 7 13.34 -17.86 -3.87
CA ILE A 7 13.78 -16.80 -4.76
C ILE A 7 12.63 -15.79 -4.74
N SER A 8 12.71 -14.82 -3.84
CA SER A 8 11.85 -13.64 -3.84
C SER A 8 12.16 -12.89 -5.12
N HIS A 9 11.47 -13.25 -6.21
CA HIS A 9 11.49 -12.48 -7.43
C HIS A 9 10.92 -11.11 -7.10
N ASP A 10 11.79 -10.10 -7.15
CA ASP A 10 11.37 -8.72 -7.01
C ASP A 10 10.53 -8.32 -8.22
N ASP A 11 9.21 -8.38 -8.04
CA ASP A 11 8.21 -8.15 -9.06
C ASP A 11 8.29 -6.73 -9.64
N ILE A 12 8.72 -5.72 -8.88
CA ILE A 12 8.89 -4.36 -9.43
C ILE A 12 9.99 -4.38 -10.48
N ARG A 13 11.16 -4.98 -10.21
CA ARG A 13 12.25 -5.07 -11.19
C ARG A 13 11.94 -6.02 -12.34
N LEU A 14 11.09 -7.02 -12.11
CA LEU A 14 10.60 -7.91 -13.16
C LEU A 14 9.72 -7.15 -14.18
N PHE A 15 8.78 -6.33 -13.70
CA PHE A 15 7.85 -5.60 -14.57
C PHE A 15 8.40 -4.25 -15.07
N LEU A 16 9.34 -3.65 -14.35
CA LEU A 16 10.00 -2.39 -14.69
C LEU A 16 11.53 -2.57 -14.69
N PRO A 17 12.08 -3.25 -15.71
CA PRO A 17 13.51 -3.47 -15.79
C PRO A 17 14.27 -2.15 -15.99
N GLY A 18 15.36 -1.96 -15.25
CA GLY A 18 16.28 -0.83 -15.43
C GLY A 18 15.86 0.49 -14.77
N ILE A 19 14.82 0.50 -13.92
CA ILE A 19 14.52 1.67 -13.09
C ILE A 19 15.66 1.96 -12.12
N ALA A 20 15.83 3.24 -11.77
CA ALA A 20 16.80 3.64 -10.76
C ALA A 20 16.44 3.08 -9.37
N ASP A 21 17.45 2.83 -8.53
CA ASP A 21 17.24 2.32 -7.17
C ASP A 21 16.32 3.22 -6.33
N GLU A 22 16.43 4.55 -6.49
CA GLU A 22 15.55 5.51 -5.81
C GLU A 22 14.06 5.31 -6.20
N GLU A 23 13.79 5.08 -7.49
CA GLU A 23 12.43 4.82 -7.96
C GLU A 23 11.92 3.48 -7.43
N HIS A 24 12.79 2.47 -7.43
CA HIS A 24 12.51 1.15 -6.89
C HIS A 24 12.12 1.20 -5.41
N GLU A 25 12.88 1.92 -4.58
CA GLU A 25 12.58 2.10 -3.16
C GLU A 25 11.21 2.77 -2.93
N LYS A 26 10.89 3.80 -3.72
CA LYS A 26 9.59 4.48 -3.64
C LYS A 26 8.44 3.55 -4.00
N ARG A 27 8.61 2.69 -5.01
CA ARG A 27 7.62 1.67 -5.39
C ARG A 27 7.52 0.56 -4.36
N ALA A 28 8.63 0.11 -3.78
CA ALA A 28 8.65 -0.90 -2.73
C ALA A 28 7.91 -0.40 -1.48
N LYS A 29 8.10 0.86 -1.10
CA LYS A 29 7.34 1.52 -0.03
C LYS A 29 5.84 1.58 -0.34
N MET A 30 5.48 1.93 -1.57
CA MET A 30 4.09 1.96 -2.03
C MET A 30 3.45 0.57 -1.99
N ARG A 31 4.19 -0.49 -2.35
CA ARG A 31 3.76 -1.89 -2.22
C ARG A 31 3.42 -2.22 -0.78
N SER A 32 4.23 -1.78 0.18
CA SER A 32 3.96 -1.99 1.60
C SER A 32 2.66 -1.31 2.05
N TYR A 33 2.36 -0.09 1.58
CA TYR A 33 1.08 0.56 1.86
C TYR A 33 -0.11 -0.20 1.27
N ARG A 34 -0.03 -0.62 0.00
CA ARG A 34 -1.07 -1.44 -0.64
C ARG A 34 -1.34 -2.72 0.15
N ASN A 35 -0.28 -3.44 0.53
CA ASN A 35 -0.41 -4.69 1.25
C ASN A 35 -1.01 -4.49 2.66
N ALA A 36 -0.60 -3.43 3.36
CA ALA A 36 -1.18 -3.07 4.66
C ALA A 36 -2.67 -2.71 4.53
N ALA A 37 -3.02 -1.91 3.51
CA ALA A 37 -4.41 -1.55 3.21
C ALA A 37 -5.27 -2.78 2.90
N SER A 38 -4.82 -3.68 2.02
CA SER A 38 -5.52 -4.93 1.71
C SER A 38 -5.74 -5.78 2.96
N ALA A 39 -4.76 -5.82 3.87
CA ALA A 39 -4.88 -6.57 5.11
C ALA A 39 -5.82 -5.91 6.13
N MET A 40 -5.92 -4.58 6.15
CA MET A 40 -6.93 -3.84 6.93
C MET A 40 -8.33 -4.08 6.39
N ILE A 41 -8.54 -3.97 5.08
CA ILE A 41 -9.84 -4.19 4.41
C ILE A 41 -10.43 -5.56 4.78
N ALA A 42 -9.60 -6.58 4.86
CA ALA A 42 -10.00 -7.95 5.19
C ALA A 42 -10.33 -8.17 6.68
N ARG A 43 -9.95 -7.25 7.57
CA ARG A 43 -10.04 -7.44 9.04
C ARG A 43 -10.89 -6.42 9.76
N THR A 44 -11.01 -5.21 9.22
CA THR A 44 -11.75 -4.12 9.85
C THR A 44 -13.25 -4.39 9.79
N ASP A 45 -13.98 -4.03 10.84
CA ASP A 45 -15.45 -3.97 10.87
C ASP A 45 -15.96 -2.55 10.53
N SER A 46 -15.08 -1.54 10.45
CA SER A 46 -15.45 -0.17 10.10
C SER A 46 -15.59 0.02 8.59
N ASP A 47 -16.77 0.43 8.14
CA ASP A 47 -17.03 0.77 6.73
C ASP A 47 -16.21 1.99 6.27
N ASN A 48 -15.98 2.96 7.16
CA ASN A 48 -15.17 4.14 6.88
C ASN A 48 -13.70 3.77 6.69
N ALA A 49 -13.14 2.98 7.61
CA ALA A 49 -11.77 2.49 7.52
C ALA A 49 -11.57 1.65 6.25
N ARG A 50 -12.53 0.76 5.95
CA ARG A 50 -12.51 -0.07 4.75
C ARG A 50 -12.49 0.78 3.48
N SER A 51 -13.34 1.81 3.41
CA SER A 51 -13.43 2.71 2.25
C SER A 51 -12.13 3.51 2.04
N LEU A 52 -11.54 4.03 3.13
CA LEU A 52 -10.27 4.76 3.05
C LEU A 52 -9.10 3.87 2.66
N ALA A 53 -9.04 2.65 3.19
CA ALA A 53 -8.04 1.66 2.81
C ALA A 53 -8.22 1.21 1.35
N TRP A 54 -9.45 1.13 0.84
CA TRP A 54 -9.71 0.83 -0.57
C TRP A 54 -9.07 1.88 -1.50
N LEU A 55 -9.18 3.17 -1.19
CA LEU A 55 -8.53 4.23 -1.95
C LEU A 55 -7.01 4.05 -2.01
N VAL A 56 -6.37 3.62 -0.91
CA VAL A 56 -4.92 3.31 -0.90
C VAL A 56 -4.61 2.21 -1.91
N VAL A 57 -5.42 1.15 -1.95
CA VAL A 57 -5.24 0.04 -2.91
C VAL A 57 -5.36 0.54 -4.35
N GLU A 58 -6.36 1.37 -4.65
CA GLU A 58 -6.59 1.89 -6.01
C GLU A 58 -5.41 2.75 -6.50
N TYR A 59 -5.00 3.75 -5.71
CA TYR A 59 -3.88 4.62 -6.07
C TYR A 59 -2.57 3.83 -6.18
N ALA A 60 -2.28 2.97 -5.20
CA ALA A 60 -1.04 2.20 -5.20
C ALA A 60 -0.99 1.19 -6.36
N THR A 61 -2.09 0.49 -6.64
CA THR A 61 -2.14 -0.51 -7.72
C THR A 61 -1.94 0.13 -9.09
N GLY A 62 -2.59 1.28 -9.34
CA GLY A 62 -2.44 2.00 -10.61
C GLY A 62 -1.02 2.48 -10.87
N ALA A 63 -0.26 2.79 -9.81
CA ALA A 63 1.08 3.33 -9.93
C ALA A 63 2.19 2.26 -9.86
N LEU A 64 1.98 1.14 -9.17
CA LEU A 64 3.06 0.22 -8.75
C LEU A 64 3.94 -0.28 -9.91
N TYR A 65 3.32 -0.61 -11.03
CA TYR A 65 3.97 -1.18 -12.21
C TYR A 65 3.85 -0.29 -13.46
N ASN A 66 3.41 0.96 -13.29
CA ASN A 66 3.29 1.91 -14.38
C ASN A 66 4.48 2.88 -14.36
N PRO A 67 5.18 3.15 -15.48
CA PRO A 67 6.22 4.17 -15.53
C PRO A 67 5.73 5.52 -15.03
N GLY A 68 6.55 6.25 -14.27
CA GLY A 68 6.16 7.52 -13.68
C GLY A 68 7.34 8.31 -13.16
N ALA A 69 7.18 9.63 -13.06
CA ALA A 69 8.22 10.50 -12.50
C ALA A 69 8.41 10.22 -11.00
N ALA A 70 9.67 10.21 -10.55
CA ALA A 70 10.01 9.94 -9.16
C ALA A 70 9.31 10.88 -8.16
N CYS A 71 9.10 12.15 -8.53
CA CYS A 71 8.35 13.11 -7.72
C CYS A 71 6.86 12.74 -7.56
N ALA A 72 6.23 12.19 -8.60
CA ALA A 72 4.85 11.72 -8.52
C ALA A 72 4.72 10.51 -7.58
N LEU A 73 5.74 9.63 -7.54
CA LEU A 73 5.78 8.52 -6.59
C LEU A 73 5.92 9.00 -5.13
N ASP A 74 6.60 10.13 -4.88
CA ASP A 74 6.67 10.72 -3.55
C ASP A 74 5.31 11.24 -3.09
N ASP A 75 4.60 11.95 -3.97
CA ASP A 75 3.25 12.45 -3.69
C ASP A 75 2.27 11.30 -3.45
N LEU A 76 2.33 10.24 -4.25
CA LEU A 76 1.52 9.04 -4.06
C LEU A 76 1.84 8.32 -2.75
N ASN A 77 3.11 8.18 -2.39
CA ASN A 77 3.50 7.62 -1.10
C ASN A 77 2.98 8.46 0.08
N LYS A 78 3.03 9.79 -0.05
CA LYS A 78 2.51 10.72 0.95
C LYS A 78 0.99 10.63 1.09
N LEU A 79 0.28 10.51 -0.03
CA LEU A 79 -1.16 10.28 -0.06
C LEU A 79 -1.52 8.95 0.60
N CYS A 80 -0.89 7.83 0.18
CA CYS A 80 -1.11 6.50 0.75
C CYS A 80 -0.87 6.47 2.26
N LYS A 81 0.23 7.09 2.73
CA LYS A 81 0.51 7.22 4.17
C LYS A 81 -0.61 7.94 4.91
N ARG A 82 -1.07 9.08 4.39
CA ARG A 82 -2.11 9.89 5.04
C ARG A 82 -3.44 9.14 5.10
N LEU A 83 -3.85 8.55 3.98
CA LEU A 83 -5.07 7.74 3.92
C LEU A 83 -5.01 6.55 4.90
N MET A 84 -3.88 5.84 4.99
CA MET A 84 -3.73 4.75 5.97
C MET A 84 -3.87 5.23 7.42
N LEU A 85 -3.25 6.36 7.78
CA LEU A 85 -3.38 6.93 9.12
C LEU A 85 -4.84 7.34 9.41
N THR A 86 -5.52 7.95 8.43
CA THR A 86 -6.93 8.31 8.57
C THR A 86 -7.82 7.07 8.65
N ALA A 87 -7.51 6.00 7.93
CA ALA A 87 -8.25 4.73 8.00
C ALA A 87 -8.14 4.09 9.40
N MET A 88 -6.94 4.06 9.98
CA MET A 88 -6.73 3.59 11.36
C MET A 88 -7.55 4.42 12.36
N GLN A 89 -7.52 5.74 12.23
CA GLN A 89 -8.29 6.62 13.11
C GLN A 89 -9.81 6.46 12.94
N ALA A 90 -10.28 6.23 11.70
CA ALA A 90 -11.68 5.96 11.45
C ALA A 90 -12.13 4.63 12.08
N GLU A 91 -11.28 3.59 12.01
CA GLU A 91 -11.52 2.31 12.67
C GLU A 91 -11.65 2.47 14.18
N GLU A 92 -10.73 3.19 14.81
CA GLU A 92 -10.78 3.49 16.25
C GLU A 92 -12.08 4.24 16.63
N ILE A 93 -12.45 5.28 15.88
CA ILE A 93 -13.69 6.04 16.16
C ILE A 93 -14.92 5.17 16.01
N ASP A 94 -15.01 4.37 14.95
CA ASP A 94 -16.19 3.55 14.69
C ASP A 94 -16.34 2.44 15.74
N LEU A 95 -15.22 1.82 16.16
CA LEU A 95 -15.23 0.75 17.16
C LEU A 95 -15.40 1.25 18.60
N GLU A 96 -14.87 2.42 18.95
CA GLU A 96 -14.93 2.95 20.32
C GLU A 96 -16.20 3.77 20.58
N ARG A 97 -16.71 4.49 19.57
CA ARG A 97 -17.68 5.57 19.77
C ARG A 97 -19.11 5.22 19.37
N PHE A 98 -19.30 4.15 18.60
CA PHE A 98 -20.61 3.70 18.13
C PHE A 98 -20.90 2.24 18.50
N ALA A 99 -20.14 1.65 19.43
CA ALA A 99 -20.36 0.30 19.97
C ALA A 99 -21.33 0.26 21.18
N GLU A 100 -21.99 1.39 21.51
CA GLU A 100 -23.13 1.46 22.45
C GLU A 100 -24.46 1.19 21.73
#